data_AF-A0A0C3A5U9-F1
#
_entry.id   AF-A0A0C3A5U9-F1
#
_cell.length_a   1.000
_cell.length_b   1.000
_cell.length_c   1.000
_cell.angle_alpha   90.00
_cell.angle_beta   90.00
_cell.angle_gamma   90.00
#
_symmetry.space_group_name_H-M   'P 1'
#
loop_
_entity.id
_entity.type
_entity.pdbx_description
1 polymer ?
#
loop_
_entity_poly.entity_id
_entity_poly.type
_entity_poly.pdbx_seq_one_letter_code
_entity_poly.pdbx_strand_id
1 'polypeptide(L)'
;MPPQKSLRLASFDAGDVRGLSQLEIMRTIVHRLGWDNNPSGFEESARPCQHFDLIGGSGTGGLLAIMFTRLRMSVEEASDEFFTITEEVYKQNGLGSSERSKRLRQCVGDMLQRRGFSLDTKLMEETPRNGSAGFVVASLRNNLETKYRPS
;
A
#
# COMPACT_ATOMS: atom_id res chain seq x y z
N MET A 1 5.26 29.57 20.52
CA MET A 1 4.81 28.89 19.28
C MET A 1 4.39 27.48 19.64
N PRO A 2 3.27 26.95 19.13
CA PRO A 2 2.96 25.53 19.30
C PRO A 2 4.10 24.70 18.68
N PRO A 3 4.42 23.52 19.26
CA PRO A 3 5.46 22.65 18.71
C PRO A 3 5.11 22.27 17.28
N GLN A 4 6.06 22.49 16.37
CA GLN A 4 5.91 22.19 14.95
C GLN A 4 5.95 20.68 14.78
N LYS A 5 4.82 20.05 14.43
CA LYS A 5 4.75 18.61 14.16
C LYS A 5 5.61 18.30 12.93
N SER A 6 6.66 17.51 13.10
CA SER A 6 7.45 16.99 11.98
C SER A 6 6.61 16.03 11.14
N LEU A 7 6.58 16.25 9.82
CA LEU A 7 5.86 15.40 8.87
C LEU A 7 6.56 14.05 8.71
N ARG A 8 5.79 12.96 8.72
CA ARG A 8 6.29 11.60 8.48
C ARG A 8 5.68 11.02 7.22
N LEU A 9 6.54 10.67 6.26
CA LEU A 9 6.14 10.16 4.94
C LEU A 9 6.73 8.76 4.73
N ALA A 10 5.97 7.86 4.11
CA ALA A 10 6.45 6.58 3.63
C ALA A 10 6.18 6.42 2.13
N SER A 11 7.14 5.86 1.39
CA SER A 11 7.01 5.57 -0.03
C SER A 11 7.37 4.11 -0.29
N PHE A 12 6.60 3.47 -1.16
CA PHE A 12 6.76 2.07 -1.55
C PHE A 12 7.01 1.92 -3.05
N ASP A 13 8.05 1.17 -3.39
CA ASP A 13 8.50 0.99 -4.77
C ASP A 13 7.82 -0.19 -5.45
N ALA A 14 7.81 -0.16 -6.79
CA ALA A 14 7.39 -1.29 -7.62
C ALA A 14 8.41 -2.43 -7.50
N GLY A 15 8.08 -3.46 -6.73
CA GLY A 15 8.99 -4.52 -6.33
C GLY A 15 8.66 -5.90 -6.87
N ASP A 16 7.46 -6.11 -7.43
CA ASP A 16 6.92 -7.46 -7.67
C ASP A 16 6.97 -8.28 -6.37
N VAL A 17 7.48 -9.51 -6.38
CA VAL A 17 7.67 -10.34 -5.17
C VAL A 17 8.53 -9.66 -4.07
N ARG A 18 9.38 -8.68 -4.42
CA ARG A 18 10.23 -7.94 -3.46
C ARG A 18 9.40 -7.05 -2.54
N GLY A 19 8.11 -6.86 -2.80
CA GLY A 19 7.18 -6.16 -1.90
C GLY A 19 7.13 -6.76 -0.49
N LEU A 20 7.36 -8.08 -0.33
CA LEU A 20 7.43 -8.74 0.97
C LEU A 20 8.56 -8.19 1.85
N SER A 21 9.71 -7.83 1.26
CA SER A 21 10.81 -7.19 2.02
C SER A 21 10.44 -5.80 2.54
N GLN A 22 9.67 -5.04 1.76
CA GLN A 22 9.19 -3.71 2.16
C GLN A 22 8.17 -3.82 3.32
N LEU A 23 7.37 -4.88 3.34
CA LEU A 23 6.45 -5.20 4.44
C LEU A 23 7.20 -5.51 5.73
N GLU A 24 8.26 -6.33 5.70
CA GLU A 24 9.07 -6.62 6.88
C GLU A 24 9.81 -5.39 7.43
N ILE A 25 10.30 -4.53 6.52
CA ILE A 25 10.89 -3.24 6.91
C ILE A 25 9.82 -2.38 7.60
N MET A 26 8.62 -2.27 7.01
CA MET A 26 7.52 -1.51 7.60
C MET A 26 7.08 -2.06 8.96
N ARG A 27 7.00 -3.39 9.12
CA ARG A 27 6.72 -4.06 10.40
C ARG A 27 7.73 -3.63 11.46
N THR A 28 9.02 -3.70 11.13
CA THR A 28 10.11 -3.32 12.04
C THR A 28 10.00 -1.84 12.45
N ILE A 29 9.70 -0.95 11.50
CA ILE A 29 9.56 0.48 11.76
C ILE A 29 8.36 0.76 12.67
N VAL A 30 7.18 0.24 12.32
CA VAL A 30 5.94 0.47 13.08
C VAL A 30 6.04 -0.12 14.48
N HIS A 31 6.61 -1.31 14.63
CA HIS A 31 6.85 -1.92 15.94
C HIS A 31 7.73 -1.03 16.83
N ARG A 32 8.83 -0.48 16.29
CA ARG A 32 9.70 0.44 17.04
C ARG A 32 8.99 1.74 17.41
N LEU A 33 8.24 2.32 16.46
CA LEU A 33 7.46 3.54 16.71
C LEU A 33 6.34 3.29 17.74
N GLY A 34 5.69 2.14 17.72
CA GLY A 34 4.69 1.75 18.71
C GLY A 34 5.28 1.65 20.11
N TRP A 35 6.43 0.97 20.22
CA TRP A 35 7.17 0.82 21.48
C TRP A 35 7.58 2.16 22.09
N ASP A 36 8.12 3.09 21.29
CA ASP A 36 8.54 4.41 21.76
C ASP A 36 7.37 5.27 22.26
N ASN A 37 6.17 5.09 21.71
CA ASN A 37 4.98 5.85 22.08
C ASN A 37 4.18 5.23 23.24
N ASN A 38 4.23 3.91 23.40
CA ASN A 38 3.55 3.20 24.49
C ASN A 38 4.33 1.94 24.92
N PRO A 39 5.34 2.06 25.80
CA PRO A 39 6.16 0.93 26.25
C PRO A 39 5.36 -0.12 27.05
N SER A 40 4.20 0.27 27.58
CA SER A 40 3.32 -0.57 28.41
C SER A 40 2.21 -1.28 27.63
N GLY A 41 2.03 -0.94 26.35
CA GLY A 41 0.97 -1.49 25.51
C GLY A 41 1.55 -1.99 24.20
N PHE A 42 1.81 -3.28 24.11
CA PHE A 42 2.04 -3.94 22.84
C PHE A 42 0.75 -3.88 22.03
N GLU A 43 0.59 -2.87 21.16
CA GLU A 43 -0.44 -2.93 20.14
C GLU A 43 0.03 -3.91 19.07
N GLU A 44 -0.41 -5.16 19.20
CA GLU A 44 -0.30 -6.23 18.20
C GLU A 44 -0.94 -5.88 16.85
N SER A 45 -1.46 -4.66 16.68
CA SER A 45 -2.18 -4.19 15.50
C SER A 45 -1.86 -2.74 15.14
N ALA A 46 -0.67 -2.23 15.48
CA ALA A 46 -0.24 -0.88 15.12
C ALA A 46 -0.32 -0.70 13.59
N ARG A 47 -1.13 0.27 13.14
CA ARG A 47 -1.41 0.48 11.72
C ARG A 47 -0.47 1.55 11.15
N PRO A 48 0.16 1.34 9.99
CA PRO A 48 1.01 2.38 9.39
C PRO A 48 0.32 3.74 9.24
N CYS A 49 -1.00 3.76 8.96
CA CYS A 49 -1.80 4.98 8.86
C CYS A 49 -1.92 5.81 10.16
N GLN A 50 -1.55 5.25 11.32
CA GLN A 50 -1.51 5.99 12.59
C GLN A 50 -0.15 6.67 12.80
N HIS A 51 0.90 6.16 12.16
CA HIS A 51 2.26 6.66 12.32
C HIS A 51 2.67 7.64 11.22
N PHE A 52 2.21 7.45 9.98
CA PHE A 52 2.59 8.28 8.83
C PHE A 52 1.49 9.26 8.45
N ASP A 53 1.86 10.50 8.14
CA ASP A 53 0.93 11.52 7.64
C ASP A 53 0.59 11.29 6.16
N LEU A 54 1.54 10.72 5.41
CA LEU A 54 1.38 10.38 3.99
C LEU A 54 2.03 9.03 3.70
N ILE A 55 1.33 8.18 2.98
CA ILE A 55 1.87 6.95 2.42
C ILE A 55 1.59 6.93 0.92
N GLY A 56 2.61 6.63 0.11
CA GLY A 56 2.39 6.44 -1.32
C GLY A 56 3.24 5.36 -1.95
N GLY A 57 2.96 5.10 -3.22
CA GLY A 57 3.74 4.12 -3.97
C GLY A 57 3.31 3.97 -5.42
N SER A 58 4.07 3.15 -6.15
CA SER A 58 3.83 2.82 -7.56
C SER A 58 3.83 1.32 -7.79
N GLY A 59 3.10 0.84 -8.81
CA GLY A 59 2.98 -0.59 -9.09
C GLY A 59 2.49 -1.38 -7.87
N THR A 60 3.23 -2.41 -7.46
CA THR A 60 2.95 -3.17 -6.23
C THR A 60 3.01 -2.32 -4.96
N GLY A 61 3.87 -1.29 -4.92
CA GLY A 61 3.92 -0.35 -3.82
C GLY A 61 2.67 0.53 -3.71
N GLY A 62 1.99 0.78 -4.84
CA GLY A 62 0.69 1.45 -4.86
C GLY A 62 -0.41 0.61 -4.20
N LEU A 63 -0.37 -0.71 -4.39
CA LEU A 63 -1.27 -1.64 -3.72
C LEU A 63 -1.04 -1.63 -2.20
N LEU A 64 0.23 -1.65 -1.74
CA LEU A 64 0.56 -1.51 -0.33
C LEU A 64 0.08 -0.17 0.25
N ALA A 65 0.25 0.92 -0.50
CA ALA A 65 -0.25 2.23 -0.09
C ALA A 65 -1.78 2.22 0.11
N ILE A 66 -2.54 1.57 -0.79
CA ILE A 66 -4.00 1.41 -0.64
C ILE A 66 -4.35 0.56 0.60
N MET A 67 -3.67 -0.57 0.79
CA MET A 67 -3.87 -1.46 1.93
C MET A 67 -3.70 -0.70 3.25
N PHE A 68 -2.63 0.08 3.38
CA PHE A 68 -2.34 0.81 4.61
C PHE A 68 -3.21 2.04 4.83
N THR A 69 -3.60 2.76 3.78
CA THR A 69 -4.28 4.06 3.95
C THR A 69 -5.78 3.94 3.85
N ARG A 70 -6.28 3.37 2.74
CA ARG A 70 -7.71 3.28 2.46
C ARG A 70 -8.36 2.12 3.20
N LEU A 71 -7.70 0.96 3.18
CA LEU A 71 -8.21 -0.24 3.86
C LEU A 71 -7.76 -0.29 5.33
N ARG A 72 -6.86 0.63 5.73
CA ARG A 72 -6.33 0.77 7.10
C ARG A 72 -5.77 -0.54 7.66
N MET A 73 -5.19 -1.38 6.83
CA MET A 73 -4.66 -2.67 7.28
C MET A 73 -3.47 -2.49 8.23
N SER A 74 -3.33 -3.40 9.19
CA SER A 74 -2.05 -3.61 9.88
C SER A 74 -1.00 -4.16 8.90
N VAL A 75 0.25 -4.23 9.34
CA VAL A 75 1.33 -4.77 8.49
C VAL A 75 1.10 -6.26 8.23
N GLU A 76 0.60 -6.99 9.22
CA GLU A 76 0.27 -8.42 9.16
C GLU A 76 -0.86 -8.67 8.17
N GLU A 77 -1.96 -7.92 8.30
CA GLU A 77 -3.11 -7.98 7.40
C GLU A 77 -2.72 -7.71 5.94
N ALA A 78 -1.87 -6.69 5.71
CA ALA A 78 -1.37 -6.39 4.39
C ALA A 78 -0.40 -7.47 3.87
N SER A 79 0.36 -8.11 4.77
CA SER A 79 1.31 -9.16 4.40
C SER A 79 0.60 -10.41 3.91
N ASP A 80 -0.46 -10.85 4.58
CA ASP A 80 -1.25 -12.01 4.19
C ASP A 80 -1.89 -11.80 2.80
N GLU A 81 -2.53 -10.65 2.59
CA GLU A 81 -3.18 -10.33 1.32
C GLU A 81 -2.16 -10.12 0.19
N PHE A 82 -1.02 -9.48 0.49
CA PHE A 82 0.05 -9.30 -0.50
C PHE A 82 0.71 -10.62 -0.87
N PHE A 83 0.85 -11.55 0.07
CA PHE A 83 1.34 -12.90 -0.18
C PHE A 83 0.41 -13.64 -1.15
N THR A 84 -0.90 -13.66 -0.89
CA THR A 84 -1.89 -14.26 -1.81
C THR A 84 -1.81 -13.66 -3.21
N ILE A 85 -1.77 -12.33 -3.33
CA ILE A 85 -1.66 -11.66 -4.64
C ILE A 85 -0.34 -12.05 -5.33
N THR A 86 0.74 -12.18 -4.57
CA THR A 86 2.05 -12.54 -5.11
C THR A 86 2.07 -13.97 -5.68
N GLU A 87 1.52 -14.94 -4.98
CA GLU A 87 1.41 -16.33 -5.46
C GLU A 87 0.54 -16.46 -6.72
N GLU A 88 -0.62 -15.78 -6.72
CA GLU A 88 -1.62 -15.93 -7.78
C GLU A 88 -1.33 -15.13 -9.04
N VAL A 89 -0.61 -14.00 -8.91
CA VAL A 89 -0.42 -13.02 -9.98
C VAL A 89 1.04 -12.90 -10.41
N TYR A 90 1.97 -12.82 -9.45
CA TYR A 90 3.34 -12.40 -9.71
C TYR A 90 4.31 -13.58 -9.92
N LYS A 91 4.15 -14.69 -9.19
CA LYS A 91 4.98 -15.89 -9.36
C LYS A 91 4.63 -16.76 -10.58
N GLN A 92 3.49 -16.51 -11.20
CA GLN A 92 3.02 -17.30 -12.34
C GLN A 92 3.76 -16.92 -13.63
N ASN A 93 4.89 -17.59 -13.86
CA ASN A 93 5.68 -17.47 -15.07
C ASN A 93 4.86 -17.95 -16.28
N GLY A 94 4.73 -17.10 -17.31
CA GLY A 94 4.03 -17.44 -18.55
C GLY A 94 2.61 -16.86 -18.69
N LEU A 95 2.07 -16.16 -17.68
CA LEU A 95 0.81 -15.43 -17.85
C LEU A 95 0.97 -14.23 -18.80
N GLY A 96 0.10 -14.16 -19.80
CA GLY A 96 -0.08 -12.97 -20.62
C GLY A 96 -0.55 -11.77 -19.79
N SER A 97 -0.30 -10.55 -20.26
CA SER A 97 -0.65 -9.31 -19.56
C SER A 97 -2.14 -9.18 -19.24
N SER A 98 -3.01 -9.61 -20.16
CA SER A 98 -4.47 -9.61 -19.97
C SER A 98 -4.90 -10.56 -18.85
N GLU A 99 -4.37 -11.78 -18.84
CA GLU A 99 -4.70 -12.79 -17.83
C GLU A 99 -4.18 -12.38 -16.45
N ARG A 100 -2.95 -11.86 -16.37
CA ARG A 100 -2.41 -11.30 -15.12
C ARG A 100 -3.29 -10.18 -14.57
N SER A 101 -3.77 -9.29 -15.44
CA SER A 101 -4.67 -8.20 -15.05
C SER A 101 -6.03 -8.70 -14.58
N LYS A 102 -6.55 -9.80 -15.16
CA LYS A 102 -7.80 -10.42 -14.72
C LYS A 102 -7.66 -11.06 -13.34
N ARG A 103 -6.58 -11.81 -13.12
CA ARG A 103 -6.28 -12.40 -11.81
C ARG A 103 -6.07 -11.33 -10.74
N LEU A 104 -5.31 -10.28 -11.04
CA LEU A 104 -5.12 -9.18 -10.10
C LEU A 104 -6.45 -8.53 -9.70
N ARG A 105 -7.35 -8.27 -10.67
CA ARG A 105 -8.69 -7.76 -10.39
C ARG A 105 -9.49 -8.70 -9.48
N GLN A 106 -9.42 -10.00 -9.74
CA GLN A 106 -10.10 -11.00 -8.91
C GLN A 106 -9.55 -11.01 -7.49
N CYS A 107 -8.22 -11.11 -7.30
CA CYS A 107 -7.61 -11.12 -5.97
C CYS A 107 -7.92 -9.84 -5.17
N VAL A 108 -7.88 -8.67 -5.81
CA VAL A 108 -8.26 -7.40 -5.17
C VAL A 108 -9.75 -7.39 -4.82
N GLY A 109 -10.62 -7.89 -5.70
CA GLY A 109 -12.05 -7.99 -5.43
C GLY A 109 -12.36 -8.90 -4.23
N ASP A 110 -11.73 -10.07 -4.19
CA ASP A 110 -11.90 -11.03 -3.09
C ASP A 110 -11.37 -10.45 -1.77
N MET A 111 -10.22 -9.75 -1.80
CA MET A 111 -9.68 -9.03 -0.64
C MET A 111 -10.66 -7.98 -0.11
N LEU A 112 -11.26 -7.18 -0.99
CA LEU A 112 -12.25 -6.18 -0.59
C LEU A 112 -13.48 -6.84 0.07
N GLN A 113 -14.01 -7.90 -0.54
CA GLN A 113 -15.16 -8.62 -0.02
C GLN A 113 -14.88 -9.26 1.35
N ARG A 114 -13.75 -9.94 1.51
CA ARG A 114 -13.33 -10.53 2.80
C ARG A 114 -13.30 -9.50 3.94
N ARG A 115 -13.05 -8.24 3.61
CA ARG A 115 -12.92 -7.13 4.56
C ARG A 115 -14.16 -6.25 4.64
N GLY A 116 -15.27 -6.67 4.02
CA GLY A 116 -16.56 -5.97 4.09
C GLY A 116 -16.65 -4.71 3.22
N PHE A 117 -15.76 -4.53 2.25
CA PHE A 117 -15.81 -3.43 1.30
C PHE A 117 -16.59 -3.81 0.03
N SER A 118 -17.31 -2.83 -0.53
CA SER A 118 -17.91 -2.97 -1.86
C SER A 118 -16.83 -2.94 -2.94
N LEU A 119 -17.06 -3.63 -4.07
CA LEU A 119 -16.19 -3.52 -5.25
C LEU A 119 -16.17 -2.09 -5.82
N ASP A 120 -17.23 -1.31 -5.58
CA ASP A 120 -17.34 0.08 -6.02
C ASP A 120 -16.80 1.08 -4.98
N THR A 121 -16.04 0.60 -3.99
CA THR A 121 -15.42 1.46 -2.97
C THR A 121 -14.56 2.52 -3.65
N LYS A 122 -14.92 3.79 -3.49
CA LYS A 122 -14.12 4.90 -4.00
C LYS A 122 -12.77 4.89 -3.30
N LEU A 123 -11.70 4.92 -4.10
CA LEU A 123 -10.32 5.05 -3.62
C LEU A 123 -9.99 6.49 -3.22
N MET A 124 -10.76 7.47 -3.72
CA MET A 124 -10.63 8.88 -3.38
C MET A 124 -11.90 9.33 -2.66
N GLU A 125 -11.75 9.64 -1.38
CA GLU A 125 -12.73 10.38 -0.57
C GLU A 125 -11.99 11.56 0.05
N GLU A 126 -12.72 12.62 0.41
CA GLU A 126 -12.15 13.71 1.20
C GLU A 126 -11.60 13.13 2.51
N THR A 127 -10.28 13.20 2.69
CA THR A 127 -9.64 12.68 3.88
C THR A 127 -10.22 13.38 5.11
N PRO A 128 -10.76 12.63 6.10
CA PRO A 128 -11.09 13.23 7.39
C PRO A 128 -9.85 13.93 7.93
N ARG A 129 -9.99 15.12 8.51
CA ARG A 129 -8.89 16.02 8.94
C ARG A 129 -7.84 15.40 9.89
N ASN A 130 -8.02 14.14 10.32
CA ASN A 130 -7.16 13.40 11.24
C ASN A 130 -6.68 12.02 10.72
N GLY A 131 -6.79 11.71 9.42
CA GLY A 131 -6.30 10.44 8.85
C GLY A 131 -5.04 10.59 7.99
N SER A 132 -4.19 9.55 7.93
CA SER A 132 -3.08 9.49 6.97
C SER A 132 -3.60 9.62 5.53
N ALA A 133 -3.00 10.49 4.73
CA ALA A 133 -3.30 10.55 3.31
C ALA A 133 -2.61 9.40 2.55
N GLY A 134 -3.30 8.84 1.57
CA GLY A 134 -2.75 7.86 0.64
C GLY A 134 -2.67 8.42 -0.76
N PHE A 135 -1.56 8.18 -1.47
CA PHE A 135 -1.48 8.46 -2.90
C PHE A 135 -0.89 7.30 -3.68
N VAL A 136 -1.43 7.04 -4.87
CA VAL A 136 -0.90 6.00 -5.77
C VAL A 136 -0.46 6.67 -7.06
N VAL A 137 0.77 6.39 -7.47
CA VAL A 137 1.30 6.85 -8.75
C VAL A 137 1.07 5.76 -9.78
N ALA A 138 0.23 6.07 -10.76
CA ALA A 138 0.03 5.26 -11.96
C ALA A 138 0.50 6.04 -13.18
N SER A 139 1.45 5.48 -13.94
CA SER A 139 1.88 6.04 -15.23
C SER A 139 1.50 5.06 -16.33
N LEU A 140 0.70 5.51 -17.30
CA LEU A 140 0.50 4.77 -18.55
C LEU A 140 1.81 4.84 -19.34
N ARG A 141 2.35 3.69 -19.80
CA ARG A 141 3.55 3.66 -20.64
C ARG A 141 3.46 4.59 -21.88
N ASN A 142 2.25 4.85 -22.37
CA ASN A 142 1.99 5.79 -23.48
C ASN A 142 2.37 7.26 -23.17
N ASN A 143 2.52 7.64 -21.89
CA ASN A 143 2.87 9.00 -21.50
C ASN A 143 4.39 9.26 -21.48
N LEU A 144 5.22 8.23 -21.60
CA LEU A 144 6.68 8.36 -21.62
C LEU A 144 7.22 8.51 -23.05
N GLU A 145 6.57 7.93 -24.05
CA GLU A 145 7.00 8.01 -25.46
C GLU A 145 6.68 9.37 -26.12
N THR A 146 5.77 10.17 -25.54
CA THR A 146 5.39 11.48 -26.10
C THR A 146 6.32 12.63 -25.71
N LYS A 147 7.35 12.41 -24.88
CA LYS A 147 8.26 13.47 -24.41
C LYS A 147 9.71 13.39 -24.88
N TYR A 148 10.06 12.46 -25.77
CA TYR A 148 11.39 12.44 -26.42
C TYR A 148 11.25 12.45 -27.95
N ARG A 149 11.05 13.65 -28.51
CA ARG A 149 11.52 13.96 -29.87
C ARG A 149 12.77 14.83 -29.71
N PRO A 150 13.98 14.33 -30.02
CA PRO A 150 15.13 15.23 -30.17
C PRO A 150 14.88 16.15 -31.36
N SER A 151 15.12 17.44 -31.16
CA SER A 151 15.18 18.48 -32.19
C SER A 151 16.36 18.29 -33.12
#